data_AF-A0A2V9TCD1-F1
#
_entry.id   AF-A0A2V9TCD1-F1
#
_cell.length_a   1.000
_cell.length_b   1.000
_cell.length_c   1.000
_cell.angle_alpha   90.00
_cell.angle_beta   90.00
_cell.angle_gamma   90.00
#
_symmetry.space_group_name_H-M   'P 1'
#
loop_
_entity.id
_entity.type
_entity.pdbx_description
1 polymer ?
#
loop_
_entity_poly.entity_id
_entity_poly.type
_entity_poly.pdbx_seq_one_letter_code
_entity_poly.pdbx_strand_id
1 'polypeptide(L)'
;VEPGGFRTDFAGSSTQLSEGHPEYDSTVGATARFQRNYNGKQPGDPKKAAQAIVQLTQERNPPLRLLLGSDAYAAAEKNDLARLEEARIWKRLSVSTDFETK
;
A
#
# COMPACT_ATOMS: atom_id res chain seq x y z
N VAL A 1 -0.72 5.16 -10.39
CA VAL A 1 -0.10 3.88 -9.99
C VAL A 1 0.22 3.93 -8.51
N GLU A 2 0.08 2.80 -7.80
CA GLU A 2 0.26 2.69 -6.36
C GLU A 2 1.23 1.52 -6.09
N PRO A 3 2.53 1.80 -5.89
CA PRO A 3 3.56 0.76 -5.81
C PRO A 3 3.67 0.17 -4.39
N GLY A 4 4.03 -1.10 -4.32
CA GLY A 4 4.59 -1.74 -3.14
C GLY A 4 6.09 -1.47 -2.99
N GLY A 5 6.79 -2.34 -2.28
CA GLY A 5 8.24 -2.26 -2.17
C GLY A 5 8.93 -2.70 -3.45
N PHE A 6 9.73 -1.80 -4.05
CA PHE A 6 10.60 -2.09 -5.19
C PHE A 6 12.07 -1.93 -4.81
N ARG A 7 12.94 -2.81 -5.33
CA ARG A 7 14.41 -2.77 -5.14
C ARG A 7 15.05 -1.63 -5.94
N THR A 8 14.74 -0.41 -5.53
CA THR A 8 15.40 0.82 -5.96
C THR A 8 16.44 1.24 -4.91
N ASP A 9 17.21 2.27 -5.20
CA ASP A 9 18.13 2.87 -4.22
C ASP A 9 17.40 3.61 -3.07
N PHE A 10 16.06 3.70 -3.10
CA PHE A 10 15.28 4.38 -2.08
C PHE A 10 15.52 3.83 -0.67
N ALA A 11 15.47 2.51 -0.47
CA ALA A 11 15.76 1.92 0.83
C ALA A 11 17.27 1.81 1.14
N GLY A 12 18.12 2.22 0.20
CA GLY A 12 19.57 2.20 0.29
C GLY A 12 20.15 3.60 0.28
N SER A 13 20.99 3.89 -0.73
CA SER A 13 21.78 5.12 -0.81
C SER A 13 20.96 6.41 -0.93
N SER A 14 19.70 6.34 -1.36
CA SER A 14 18.84 7.52 -1.54
C SER A 14 18.06 7.93 -0.28
N THR A 15 18.19 7.19 0.83
CA THR A 15 17.58 7.57 2.12
C THR A 15 18.60 7.54 3.24
N GLN A 16 18.65 8.61 4.03
CA GLN A 16 19.41 8.65 5.28
C GLN A 16 18.48 8.40 6.47
N LEU A 17 18.78 7.37 7.26
CA LEU A 17 17.99 6.99 8.45
C LEU A 17 18.82 7.16 9.72
N SER A 18 18.41 8.11 10.57
CA SER A 18 18.88 8.23 11.94
C SER A 18 18.18 7.22 12.84
N GLU A 19 18.85 6.72 13.88
CA GLU A 19 18.23 5.85 14.89
C GLU A 19 17.28 6.62 15.82
N GLY A 20 17.31 7.95 15.77
CA GLY A 20 16.45 8.81 16.57
C GLY A 20 16.96 8.94 18.01
N HIS A 21 16.08 9.42 18.88
CA HIS A 21 16.34 9.60 20.30
C HIS A 21 15.96 8.34 21.10
N PRO A 22 16.68 7.98 22.17
CA PRO A 22 16.42 6.79 22.98
C PRO A 22 14.97 6.67 23.47
N GLU A 23 14.33 7.80 23.80
CA GLU A 23 12.94 7.89 24.26
C GLU A 23 11.94 7.38 23.23
N TYR A 24 12.32 7.35 21.94
CA TYR A 24 11.49 6.91 20.82
C TYR A 24 12.00 5.62 20.17
N ASP A 25 12.91 4.89 20.82
CA ASP A 25 13.53 3.70 20.21
C ASP A 25 12.49 2.63 19.81
N SER A 26 11.44 2.46 20.63
CA SER A 26 10.36 1.50 20.37
C SER A 26 9.50 1.83 19.15
N THR A 27 9.57 3.06 18.64
CA THR A 27 8.77 3.54 17.51
C THR A 27 9.67 3.95 16.34
N VAL A 28 10.30 5.12 16.41
CA VAL A 28 11.18 5.68 15.37
C VAL A 28 12.39 4.77 15.15
N GLY A 29 13.06 4.36 16.23
CA GLY A 29 14.19 3.44 16.16
C GLY A 29 13.81 2.11 15.51
N ALA A 30 12.65 1.55 15.90
CA ALA A 30 12.11 0.33 15.31
C ALA A 30 11.81 0.48 13.81
N THR A 31 11.22 1.61 13.37
CA THR A 31 10.99 1.88 11.94
C THR A 31 12.30 2.03 11.17
N ALA A 32 13.29 2.74 11.72
CA ALA A 32 14.60 2.88 11.08
C ALA A 32 15.29 1.52 10.90
N ARG A 33 15.27 0.66 11.93
CA ARG A 33 15.79 -0.71 11.86
C ARG A 33 15.04 -1.56 10.84
N PHE A 34 13.71 -1.47 10.81
CA PHE A 34 12.89 -2.16 9.81
C PHE A 34 13.29 -1.76 8.38
N GLN A 35 13.38 -0.47 8.09
CA GLN A 35 13.72 0.03 6.75
C GLN A 35 15.13 -0.43 6.31
N ARG A 36 16.13 -0.36 7.21
CA ARG A 36 17.47 -0.90 6.93
C ARG A 36 17.42 -2.40 6.64
N ASN A 37 16.64 -3.17 7.41
CA ASN A 37 16.48 -4.60 7.22
C ASN A 37 15.71 -4.98 5.95
N TYR A 38 14.85 -4.08 5.47
CA TYR A 38 14.02 -4.26 4.28
C TYR A 38 14.79 -3.98 2.98
N ASN A 39 15.84 -3.16 3.03
CA ASN A 39 16.75 -2.90 1.90
C ASN A 39 17.26 -4.21 1.26
N GLY A 40 17.12 -4.32 -0.06
CA GLY A 40 17.49 -5.51 -0.84
C GLY A 40 16.49 -6.68 -0.76
N LYS A 41 15.49 -6.60 0.14
CA LYS A 41 14.47 -7.65 0.34
C LYS A 41 13.09 -7.26 -0.20
N GLN A 42 12.95 -6.07 -0.78
CA GLN A 42 11.73 -5.68 -1.48
C GLN A 42 11.37 -6.73 -2.54
N PRO A 43 10.09 -7.10 -2.70
CA PRO A 43 9.69 -8.12 -3.68
C PRO A 43 9.70 -7.58 -5.12
N GLY A 44 9.49 -6.27 -5.31
CA GLY A 44 9.30 -5.66 -6.61
C GLY A 44 10.59 -5.44 -7.40
N ASP A 45 10.51 -5.67 -8.71
CA ASP A 45 11.54 -5.34 -9.71
C ASP A 45 11.20 -3.99 -10.40
N PRO A 46 12.03 -2.94 -10.25
CA PRO A 46 11.78 -1.63 -10.85
C PRO A 46 11.64 -1.68 -12.38
N LYS A 47 12.34 -2.60 -13.07
CA LYS A 47 12.25 -2.72 -14.53
C LYS A 47 10.86 -3.19 -14.95
N LYS A 48 10.28 -4.14 -14.20
CA LYS A 48 8.91 -4.62 -14.45
C LYS A 48 7.87 -3.55 -14.13
N ALA A 49 8.08 -2.74 -13.09
CA ALA A 49 7.20 -1.60 -12.81
C ALA A 49 7.19 -0.59 -13.97
N ALA A 50 8.37 -0.26 -14.50
CA ALA A 50 8.48 0.64 -15.65
C ALA A 50 7.75 0.08 -16.89
N GLN A 51 7.93 -1.21 -17.19
CA GLN A 51 7.21 -1.87 -18.29
C GLN A 51 5.69 -1.81 -18.10
N ALA A 52 5.20 -2.09 -16.90
CA ALA A 52 3.76 -2.01 -16.58
C ALA A 52 3.21 -0.57 -16.73
N ILE A 53 3.98 0.45 -16.32
CA ILE A 53 3.61 1.86 -16.50
C ILE A 53 3.53 2.20 -18.00
N VAL A 54 4.52 1.79 -18.81
CA VAL A 54 4.48 2.03 -20.27
C VAL A 54 3.27 1.34 -20.90
N GLN A 55 3.00 0.08 -20.54
CA GLN A 55 1.81 -0.62 -21.02
C GLN A 55 0.53 0.13 -20.66
N LEU A 56 0.42 0.62 -19.42
CA LEU A 56 -0.75 1.38 -18.95
C LEU A 56 -1.02 2.63 -19.81
N THR A 57 0.01 3.29 -20.35
CA THR A 57 -0.17 4.46 -21.24
C THR A 57 -0.79 4.11 -22.60
N GLN A 58 -0.77 2.83 -22.97
CA GLN A 58 -1.32 2.33 -24.24
C GLN A 58 -2.73 1.76 -24.08
N GLU A 59 -3.23 1.67 -22.84
CA GLU A 59 -4.58 1.19 -22.55
C GLU A 59 -5.64 2.20 -22.97
N ARG A 60 -6.67 1.75 -23.69
CA ARG A 60 -7.77 2.64 -24.15
C ARG A 60 -8.61 3.19 -23.00
N ASN A 61 -8.77 2.39 -21.95
CA ASN A 61 -9.55 2.73 -20.76
C ASN A 61 -8.71 2.40 -19.52
N PRO A 62 -7.68 3.21 -19.19
CA PRO A 62 -6.82 2.94 -18.06
C PRO A 62 -7.60 3.08 -16.75
N PRO A 63 -7.35 2.24 -15.73
CA PRO A 63 -7.95 2.41 -14.42
C PRO A 63 -7.46 3.69 -13.74
N LEU A 64 -8.29 4.24 -12.85
CA LEU A 64 -7.89 5.36 -11.98
C LEU A 64 -6.70 4.98 -11.08
N ARG A 65 -6.66 3.74 -10.60
CA ARG A 65 -5.62 3.18 -9.73
C ARG A 65 -5.16 1.83 -10.25
N LEU A 66 -3.86 1.61 -10.26
CA LEU A 66 -3.24 0.33 -10.56
C LEU A 66 -2.20 0.04 -9.47
N LEU A 67 -2.41 -1.05 -8.74
CA LEU A 67 -1.49 -1.57 -7.73
C LEU A 67 -0.32 -2.27 -8.43
N LEU A 68 0.91 -1.95 -8.05
CA LEU A 68 2.11 -2.56 -8.61
C LEU A 68 2.87 -3.31 -7.50
N GLY A 69 2.93 -4.64 -7.62
CA GLY A 69 3.56 -5.51 -6.62
C GLY A 69 2.52 -6.35 -5.86
N SER A 70 2.89 -7.59 -5.55
CA SER A 70 2.01 -8.53 -4.84
C SER A 70 1.71 -8.10 -3.40
N ASP A 71 2.64 -7.40 -2.77
CA ASP A 71 2.49 -6.81 -1.44
C ASP A 71 1.48 -5.66 -1.45
N ALA A 72 1.56 -4.74 -2.42
CA ALA A 72 0.56 -3.69 -2.60
C ALA A 72 -0.83 -4.26 -2.89
N TYR A 73 -0.92 -5.26 -3.78
CA TYR A 73 -2.16 -5.96 -4.07
C TYR A 73 -2.77 -6.59 -2.82
N ALA A 74 -2.00 -7.41 -2.10
CA ALA A 74 -2.49 -8.12 -0.92
C ALA A 74 -2.92 -7.16 0.21
N ALA A 75 -2.21 -6.05 0.39
CA ALA A 75 -2.56 -5.04 1.39
C ALA A 75 -3.90 -4.36 1.05
N ALA A 76 -4.09 -3.94 -0.20
CA ALA A 76 -5.32 -3.30 -0.64
C ALA A 76 -6.51 -4.27 -0.58
N GLU A 77 -6.34 -5.48 -1.13
CA GLU A 77 -7.38 -6.51 -1.15
C GLU A 77 -7.85 -6.85 0.27
N LYS A 78 -6.91 -7.10 1.20
CA LYS A 78 -7.24 -7.35 2.60
C LYS A 78 -8.05 -6.20 3.22
N ASN A 79 -7.64 -4.98 2.95
CA ASN A 79 -8.24 -3.79 3.55
C ASN A 79 -9.64 -3.52 3.00
N ASP A 80 -9.83 -3.67 1.69
CA ASP A 80 -11.13 -3.48 1.04
C ASP A 80 -12.12 -4.59 1.39
N LEU A 81 -11.66 -5.84 1.47
CA LEU A 81 -12.48 -6.94 1.96
C LEU A 81 -12.92 -6.73 3.41
N ALA A 82 -12.02 -6.27 4.29
CA ALA A 82 -12.36 -5.96 5.68
C ALA A 82 -13.41 -4.84 5.79
N ARG A 83 -13.26 -3.76 5.01
CA ARG A 83 -14.25 -2.67 4.95
C ARG A 83 -15.61 -3.16 4.46
N LEU A 84 -15.60 -3.95 3.39
CA LEU A 84 -16.82 -4.49 2.82
C LEU A 84 -17.53 -5.42 3.81
N GLU A 85 -16.77 -6.24 4.55
CA GLU A 85 -17.33 -7.12 5.56
C GLU A 85 -17.94 -6.35 6.72
N GLU A 86 -17.25 -5.32 7.24
CA GLU A 86 -17.80 -4.43 8.26
C GLU A 86 -19.09 -3.74 7.77
N ALA A 87 -19.10 -3.23 6.54
CA ALA A 87 -20.29 -2.61 5.94
C ALA A 87 -21.47 -3.62 5.83
N ARG A 88 -21.18 -4.90 5.52
CA ARG A 88 -22.19 -5.96 5.48
C ARG A 88 -22.76 -6.25 6.86
N ILE A 89 -21.92 -6.34 7.89
CA ILE A 89 -22.33 -6.54 9.28
C ILE A 89 -23.32 -5.46 9.72
N TRP A 90 -23.02 -4.20 9.38
CA TRP A 90 -23.83 -3.04 9.76
C TRP A 90 -24.90 -2.64 8.75
N LYS A 91 -25.12 -3.43 7.69
CA LYS A 91 -26.05 -3.10 6.60
C LYS A 91 -27.43 -2.75 7.12
N ARG A 92 -28.01 -3.58 8.01
CA ARG A 92 -29.36 -3.38 8.54
C ARG A 92 -29.52 -2.02 9.22
N LEU A 93 -28.57 -1.65 10.07
CA LEU A 93 -28.60 -0.36 10.75
C LEU A 93 -28.41 0.78 9.74
N SER A 94 -27.43 0.65 8.84
CA SER A 94 -27.10 1.67 7.84
C SER A 94 -28.29 2.01 6.93
N VAL A 95 -29.05 1.01 6.46
CA VAL A 95 -30.23 1.26 5.61
C VAL A 95 -31.48 1.65 6.40
N SER A 96 -31.50 1.46 7.72
CA SER A 96 -32.66 1.83 8.55
C SER A 96 -32.86 3.33 8.72
N THR A 97 -31.92 4.14 8.25
CA THR A 97 -32.01 5.61 8.27
C THR A 97 -32.70 6.19 7.02
N ASP A 98 -33.14 5.34 6.10
CA ASP A 98 -33.93 5.77 4.95
C ASP A 98 -35.30 6.31 5.40
N PHE A 99 -35.92 7.18 4.60
CA PHE A 99 -37.28 7.64 4.87
C PHE A 99 -38.28 6.47 4.79
N GLU A 100 -39.23 6.44 5.73
CA GLU A 100 -40.37 5.51 5.64
C GLU A 100 -41.24 5.92 4.44
N THR A 101 -41.34 5.05 3.42
CA THR A 101 -42.33 5.20 2.35
C THR A 101 -43.75 5.03 2.89
N LYS A 102 -44.63 5.98 2.58
CA LYS A 102 -46.08 5.92 2.88
C LYS A 102 -46.78 4.76 2.19
#